data_AF-A0A0B0D587-F1
#
_entry.id   AF-A0A0B0D587-F1
#
_cell.length_a   1.000
_cell.length_b   1.000
_cell.length_c   1.000
_cell.angle_alpha   90.00
_cell.angle_beta   90.00
_cell.angle_gamma   90.00
#
_symmetry.space_group_name_H-M   'P 1'
#
loop_
_entity.id
_entity.type
_entity.pdbx_description
1 polymer ?
#
loop_
_entity_poly.entity_id
_entity_poly.type
_entity_poly.pdbx_seq_one_letter_code
_entity_poly.pdbx_strand_id
1 'polypeptide(L)' 'MEQTSWFELVEDEWDPIYVELQKFSQNHPVVHIPPFTITKNKFELFEIEAEGVHDCVSTLEQCYRYLCAYSGDKEKAL' A
#
# COMPACT_ATOMS: atom_id res chain seq x y z
N MET A 1 -30.72 22.23 15.12
CA MET A 1 -30.00 20.94 15.21
C MET A 1 -29.62 20.58 13.79
N GLU A 2 -28.39 20.88 13.42
CA GLU A 2 -27.84 20.47 12.13
C GLU A 2 -27.37 19.03 12.33
N GLN A 3 -28.07 18.07 11.74
CA GLN A 3 -27.60 16.69 11.69
C GLN A 3 -26.50 16.66 10.62
N THR A 4 -25.25 16.82 11.05
CA THR A 4 -24.11 16.64 10.15
C THR A 4 -24.12 15.22 9.64
N SER A 5 -24.43 15.07 8.35
CA SER A 5 -24.41 13.79 7.65
C SER A 5 -23.00 13.25 7.69
N TRP A 6 -22.80 12.08 8.29
CA TRP A 6 -21.51 11.39 8.34
C TRP A 6 -20.92 11.09 6.95
N PHE A 7 -21.69 11.30 5.88
CA PHE A 7 -21.26 11.14 4.49
C PHE A 7 -20.45 12.33 3.94
N GLU A 8 -20.48 13.51 4.56
CA GLU A 8 -19.73 14.68 4.07
C GLU A 8 -18.27 14.73 4.58
N LEU A 9 -17.86 13.77 5.42
CA LEU A 9 -16.49 13.65 5.96
C LEU A 9 -15.66 12.56 5.26
N VAL A 10 -16.20 11.93 4.21
CA VAL A 10 -15.53 10.86 3.43
C VAL A 10 -15.03 11.42 2.09
N GLU A 11 -14.61 12.67 2.08
CA GLU A 11 -13.77 13.26 1.01
C GLU A 11 -12.30 13.39 1.46
N ASP A 12 -11.92 12.78 2.59
CA ASP A 12 -10.51 12.63 2.97
C ASP A 12 -9.85 11.59 2.06
N GLU A 13 -8.91 12.07 1.25
CA GLU A 13 -8.03 11.34 0.32
C GLU A 13 -7.78 9.88 0.71
N TRP A 14 -8.42 8.95 0.01
CA TRP A 14 -8.06 7.54 0.11
C TRP A 14 -6.69 7.37 -0.56
N ASP A 15 -5.65 7.15 0.25
CA ASP A 15 -4.30 6.88 -0.27
C ASP A 15 -4.37 5.67 -1.21
N PRO A 16 -4.08 5.85 -2.52
CA PRO A 16 -4.25 4.81 -3.52
C PRO A 16 -3.36 3.59 -3.25
N ILE A 17 -2.19 3.76 -2.62
CA ILE A 17 -1.30 2.66 -2.23
C ILE A 17 -1.99 1.83 -1.15
N TYR A 18 -2.56 2.49 -0.14
CA TYR A 18 -3.23 1.79 0.95
C TYR A 18 -4.46 1.02 0.46
N VAL A 19 -5.25 1.60 -0.45
CA VAL A 19 -6.40 0.92 -1.09
C VAL A 19 -5.98 -0.33 -1.83
N GLU A 20 -4.89 -0.26 -2.59
CA GLU A 20 -4.37 -1.43 -3.31
C GLU A 20 -3.90 -2.53 -2.34
N LEU A 21 -3.18 -2.18 -1.28
CA LEU A 21 -2.74 -3.13 -0.26
C LEU A 21 -3.91 -3.80 0.48
N GLN A 22 -5.05 -3.12 0.65
CA GLN A 22 -6.23 -3.73 1.29
C GLN A 22 -6.77 -4.98 0.54
N LYS A 23 -6.42 -5.18 -0.73
CA LYS A 23 -6.78 -6.39 -1.48
C LYS A 23 -6.23 -7.67 -0.84
N PHE A 24 -5.13 -7.60 -0.08
CA PHE A 24 -4.62 -8.74 0.69
C PHE A 24 -5.63 -9.25 1.74
N SER A 25 -6.46 -8.36 2.31
CA SER A 25 -7.53 -8.74 3.23
C SER A 25 -8.72 -9.41 2.53
N GLN A 26 -8.79 -9.30 1.20
CA GLN A 26 -9.80 -9.92 0.34
C GLN A 26 -9.30 -11.24 -0.28
N ASN A 27 -8.24 -11.84 0.28
CA ASN A 27 -7.58 -13.04 -0.24
C ASN A 27 -6.98 -12.90 -1.65
N HIS A 28 -6.60 -11.68 -2.06
CA HIS A 28 -5.77 -11.51 -3.25
C HIS A 28 -4.29 -11.71 -2.86
N PRO A 29 -3.61 -12.75 -3.35
CA PRO A 29 -2.25 -13.04 -2.94
C PRO A 29 -1.21 -12.15 -3.62
N VAL A 30 -1.60 -11.38 -4.64
CA VAL A 30 -0.71 -10.51 -5.42
C VAL A 30 -1.39 -9.17 -5.65
N VAL A 31 -0.63 -8.09 -5.45
CA VAL A 31 -1.03 -6.71 -5.70
C VAL A 31 0.06 -6.03 -6.53
N HIS A 32 -0.33 -5.30 -7.57
CA HIS A 32 0.60 -4.58 -8.44
C HIS A 32 0.46 -3.07 -8.22
N ILE A 33 1.53 -2.43 -7.76
CA ILE A 33 1.60 -0.98 -7.51
C ILE A 33 2.87 -0.47 -8.19
N PRO A 34 2.80 0.06 -9.43
CA PRO A 34 3.99 0.39 -10.21
C PRO A 34 5.00 1.25 -9.43
N PRO A 35 6.29 0.90 -9.42
CA PRO A 35 6.95 -0.18 -10.16
C PRO A 35 6.95 -1.56 -9.47
N PHE A 36 6.30 -1.69 -8.32
CA PHE A 36 6.35 -2.86 -7.47
C PHE A 36 5.29 -3.91 -7.79
N THR A 37 5.67 -5.17 -7.61
CA THR A 37 4.77 -6.29 -7.41
C THR A 37 4.93 -6.75 -5.98
N ILE A 38 3.82 -6.80 -5.24
CA ILE A 38 3.78 -7.29 -3.86
C ILE A 38 3.07 -8.63 -3.85
N THR A 39 3.72 -9.66 -3.31
CA THR A 39 3.16 -11.01 -3.19
C THR A 39 3.09 -11.40 -1.72
N LYS A 40 1.94 -11.91 -1.28
CA LYS A 40 1.79 -12.50 0.06
C LYS A 40 2.08 -13.99 -0.02
N ASN A 41 3.18 -14.42 0.59
CA ASN A 41 3.63 -15.80 0.50
C ASN A 41 2.93 -16.72 1.51
N LYS A 42 3.23 -18.03 1.43
CA LYS A 42 2.66 -19.07 2.33
C LYS A 42 3.02 -18.90 3.82
N PHE A 43 3.97 -18.03 4.14
CA PHE A 43 4.38 -17.70 5.50
C PHE A 43 3.73 -16.41 6.01
N GLU A 44 2.74 -15.89 5.28
CA GLU A 44 2.04 -14.62 5.58
C GLU A 44 2.96 -13.39 5.53
N LEU A 45 4.10 -13.48 4.83
CA LEU A 45 5.01 -12.36 4.58
C LEU A 45 4.72 -11.71 3.24
N PHE A 46 5.01 -10.42 3.13
CA PHE A 46 4.87 -9.62 1.92
C PHE A 46 6.24 -9.50 1.23
N GLU A 47 6.38 -10.14 0.08
CA GLU A 47 7.53 -10.05 -0.81
C GLU A 47 7.31 -8.86 -1.75
N ILE A 48 8.26 -7.93 -1.80
CA ILE A 48 8.20 -6.69 -2.58
C ILE A 48 9.27 -6.78 -3.67
N GLU A 49 8.83 -6.75 -4.93
CA GLU A 49 9.71 -6.92 -6.08
C GLU A 49 9.57 -5.75 -7.06
N ALA A 50 10.69 -5.20 -7.49
CA ALA A 50 10.79 -4.28 -8.63
C ALA A 50 12.15 -4.44 -9.30
N GLU A 51 12.42 -3.71 -10.38
CA GLU A 51 13.73 -3.73 -11.02
C GLU A 51 14.83 -3.29 -10.03
N GLY A 52 15.75 -4.21 -9.70
CA GLY A 52 16.81 -3.98 -8.73
C GLY A 52 16.37 -3.99 -7.25
N VAL A 53 15.11 -4.29 -6.97
CA VAL A 53 14.56 -4.37 -5.61
C VAL A 53 13.96 -5.74 -5.35
N HIS A 54 14.43 -6.40 -4.29
CA HIS A 54 13.83 -7.61 -3.76
C HIS A 54 13.92 -7.56 -2.23
N ASP A 55 12.79 -7.30 -1.59
CA ASP A 55 12.69 -7.12 -0.14
C ASP A 55 11.49 -7.89 0.43
N CYS A 56 11.44 -8.05 1.75
CA CYS A 56 10.41 -8.81 2.43
C CYS A 56 10.05 -8.20 3.78
N VAL A 57 8.75 -8.03 4.03
CA VAL A 57 8.22 -7.46 5.29
C VAL A 57 7.12 -8.34 5.90
N SER A 58 6.90 -8.19 7.19
CA SER A 58 6.01 -9.07 7.97
C SER A 58 4.59 -8.53 8.15
N THR A 59 4.37 -7.23 7.92
CA THR A 59 3.06 -6.60 8.11
C THR A 59 2.69 -5.68 6.95
N LEU A 60 1.39 -5.50 6.76
CA LEU A 60 0.85 -4.59 5.75
C LEU A 60 1.27 -3.14 6.00
N GLU A 61 1.38 -2.74 7.27
CA GLU A 61 1.88 -1.41 7.66
C GLU A 61 3.34 -1.20 7.28
N GLN A 62 4.20 -2.21 7.47
CA GLN A 62 5.60 -2.15 7.02
C GLN A 62 5.68 -2.04 5.50
N CYS A 63 4.85 -2.80 4.78
CA CYS A 63 4.76 -2.74 3.32
C CYS A 63 4.35 -1.35 2.85
N TYR A 64 3.31 -0.77 3.45
CA TYR A 64 2.85 0.58 3.14
C TYR A 64 3.96 1.62 3.36
N ARG A 65 4.61 1.60 4.54
CA ARG A 65 5.72 2.51 4.85
C ARG A 65 6.89 2.39 3.86
N TYR A 66 7.20 1.17 3.43
CA TYR A 66 8.24 0.92 2.43
C TYR A 66 7.90 1.62 1.10
N LEU A 67 6.67 1.44 0.61
CA LEU A 67 6.21 2.02 -0.65
C LEU A 67 6.14 3.56 -0.57
N CYS A 68 5.69 4.11 0.56
CA CYS A 68 5.67 5.56 0.79
C CYS A 68 7.08 6.16 0.85
N ALA A 69 8.01 5.52 1.55
CA ALA A 69 9.40 5.96 1.62
C ALA A 69 10.04 5.99 0.21
N TYR A 70 9.81 4.94 -0.58
CA TYR A 70 10.31 4.90 -1.96
C TYR A 70 9.70 5.99 -2.86
N SER A 71 8.42 6.29 -2.68
CA SER A 71 7.73 7.35 -3.43
C SER A 71 8.23 8.74 -3.04
N GLY A 72 8.43 8.99 -1.74
CA GLY A 72 8.97 10.26 -1.23
C GLY A 72 10.45 10.49 -1.56
N ASP A 73 11.23 9.42 -1.71
CA ASP A 73 12.63 9.52 -2.16
C ASP A 73 12.74 9.93 -3.64
N LYS A 74 11.75 9.59 -4.47
CA LYS A 74 11.69 10.08 -5.86
C LYS A 74 11.41 11.57 -5.96
N GLU A 75 10.62 12.15 -5.06
CA GLU A 75 10.35 13.60 -5.06
C GLU A 75 11.59 14.43 -4.69
N LYS A 76 12.55 13.85 -3.95
CA LYS A 76 13.81 14.53 -3.57
C LYS A 76 14.92 14.39 -4.61
N ALA A 77 14.75 13.50 -5.59
CA ALA A 77 15.74 13.21 -6.62
C ALA A 77 15.53 14.04 -7.92
N LEU A 78 14.50 14.90 -7.95
CA LEU A 78 14.19 15.87 -9.01
C LEU A 78 14.58 17.29 -8.58
#